data_AF-A0A925W8C4-F1
#
_entry.id   AF-A0A925W8C4-F1
#
_cell.length_a   1.000
_cell.length_b   1.000
_cell.length_c   1.000
_cell.angle_alpha   90.00
_cell.angle_beta   90.00
_cell.angle_gamma   90.00
#
_symmetry.space_group_name_H-M   'P 1'
#
loop_
_entity.id
_entity.type
_entity.pdbx_description
1 polymer ?
#
loop_
_entity_poly.entity_id
_entity_poly.type
_entity_poly.pdbx_seq_one_letter_code
_entity_poly.pdbx_strand_id
1 'polypeptide(L)'
;MSTQERRFVAVTVDAVELLRPGSDLVRLVEGAGHVDVLVAVDDIPIGPPASLGVLAGCDAGPDGPVDDDTATGEDEFRASVATLGLPELYVHRLGLAGPLAASSEGDLVAGLSELVGFDPEPGVYLLAPAIGSGDQARLVVDRAVQRIAQVYGIPLMRYRCHELTVVAEPLVP
;
A
#
# COMPACT_ATOMS: atom_id res chain seq x y z
N MET A 1 -16.06 -29.97 9.97
CA MET A 1 -14.87 -29.17 10.37
C MET A 1 -14.84 -28.00 9.42
N SER A 2 -15.30 -26.84 9.86
CA SER A 2 -15.24 -25.62 9.04
C SER A 2 -13.76 -25.28 8.87
N THR A 3 -13.24 -25.35 7.65
CA THR A 3 -11.96 -24.73 7.31
C THR A 3 -12.13 -23.24 7.56
N GLN A 4 -11.61 -22.75 8.69
CA GLN A 4 -11.64 -21.33 9.00
C GLN A 4 -10.87 -20.62 7.89
N GLU A 5 -11.54 -19.74 7.17
CA GLU A 5 -10.94 -19.01 6.06
C GLU A 5 -9.81 -18.13 6.59
N ARG A 6 -8.66 -18.16 5.93
CA ARG A 6 -7.50 -17.39 6.37
C ARG A 6 -7.78 -15.92 6.09
N ARG A 7 -7.65 -15.10 7.14
CA ARG A 7 -7.71 -13.66 7.05
C ARG A 7 -6.30 -13.08 7.12
N PHE A 8 -5.92 -12.30 6.12
CA PHE A 8 -4.65 -11.59 6.11
C PHE A 8 -4.87 -10.11 6.39
N VAL A 9 -4.07 -9.55 7.29
CA VAL A 9 -3.88 -8.11 7.43
C VAL A 9 -2.44 -7.84 7.01
N ALA A 10 -2.25 -7.05 5.97
CA ALA A 10 -0.93 -6.72 5.45
C ALA A 10 -0.65 -5.22 5.60
N VAL A 11 0.62 -4.87 5.66
CA VAL A 11 1.08 -3.49 5.50
C VAL A 11 2.13 -3.41 4.42
N THR A 12 2.09 -2.33 3.64
CA THR A 12 3.07 -1.96 2.62
C THR A 12 3.61 -0.57 2.92
N VAL A 13 4.86 -0.31 2.54
CA VAL A 13 5.40 1.07 2.64
C VAL A 13 4.65 1.97 1.66
N ASP A 14 4.48 1.51 0.43
CA ASP A 14 3.80 2.22 -0.65
C ASP A 14 2.98 1.25 -1.52
N ALA A 15 2.17 1.81 -2.42
CA ALA A 15 1.33 1.05 -3.34
C ALA A 15 2.12 0.16 -4.33
N VAL A 16 3.39 0.47 -4.62
CA VAL A 16 4.21 -0.26 -5.59
C VAL A 16 4.53 -1.66 -5.09
N GLU A 17 4.66 -1.86 -3.77
CA GLU A 17 4.87 -3.20 -3.19
C GLU A 17 3.68 -4.15 -3.49
N LEU A 18 2.46 -3.61 -3.60
CA LEU A 18 1.26 -4.37 -3.94
C LEU A 18 1.06 -4.49 -5.46
N LEU A 19 1.10 -3.37 -6.18
CA LEU A 19 0.69 -3.28 -7.58
C LEU A 19 1.73 -3.80 -8.59
N ARG A 20 2.97 -4.04 -8.14
CA ARG A 20 4.02 -4.55 -9.03
C ARG A 20 3.67 -5.95 -9.58
N PRO A 21 3.88 -6.19 -10.88
CA PRO A 21 3.79 -7.54 -11.45
C PRO A 21 4.71 -8.53 -10.72
N GLY A 22 4.14 -9.67 -10.30
CA GLY A 22 4.87 -10.69 -9.56
C GLY A 22 5.13 -10.35 -8.09
N SER A 23 4.38 -9.40 -7.51
CA SER A 23 4.43 -9.10 -6.07
C SER A 23 4.31 -10.38 -5.22
N ASP A 24 5.27 -10.57 -4.31
CA ASP A 24 5.24 -11.69 -3.36
C ASP A 24 4.04 -11.58 -2.40
N LEU A 25 3.61 -10.35 -2.08
CA LEU A 25 2.42 -10.11 -1.29
C LEU A 25 1.18 -10.67 -1.99
N VAL A 26 0.98 -10.34 -3.27
CA VAL A 26 -0.14 -10.86 -4.09
C VAL A 26 -0.14 -12.38 -4.11
N ARG A 27 1.04 -13.00 -4.29
CA ARG A 27 1.19 -14.46 -4.31
C ARG A 27 0.86 -15.13 -2.96
N LEU A 28 1.14 -14.46 -1.85
CA LEU A 28 0.88 -14.99 -0.51
C LEU A 28 -0.60 -14.94 -0.13
N VAL A 29 -1.32 -13.93 -0.63
CA VAL A 29 -2.73 -13.71 -0.32
C VAL A 29 -3.68 -14.32 -1.36
N GLU A 30 -3.14 -14.88 -2.44
CA GLU A 30 -3.92 -15.57 -3.47
C GLU A 30 -4.72 -16.74 -2.85
N GLY A 31 -6.03 -16.74 -3.08
CA GLY A 31 -6.94 -17.75 -2.52
C GLY A 31 -7.27 -17.59 -1.03
N ALA A 32 -6.88 -16.47 -0.40
CA ALA A 32 -7.38 -16.10 0.92
C ALA A 32 -8.86 -15.70 0.86
N GLY A 33 -9.59 -15.92 1.96
CA GLY A 33 -11.00 -15.55 2.06
C GLY A 33 -11.23 -14.10 2.44
N HIS A 34 -10.23 -13.41 3.00
CA HIS A 34 -10.29 -11.99 3.33
C HIS A 34 -8.87 -11.40 3.45
N VAL A 35 -8.63 -10.26 2.82
CA VAL A 35 -7.32 -9.59 2.82
C VAL A 35 -7.51 -8.09 3.01
N ASP A 36 -7.04 -7.55 4.13
CA ASP A 36 -6.91 -6.11 4.32
C ASP A 36 -5.44 -5.71 4.09
N VAL A 37 -5.17 -4.74 3.22
CA VAL A 37 -3.83 -4.18 3.00
C VAL A 37 -3.82 -2.71 3.39
N LEU A 38 -2.99 -2.34 4.36
CA LEU A 38 -2.70 -0.96 4.72
C LEU A 38 -1.52 -0.43 3.91
N VAL A 39 -1.73 0.61 3.11
CA VAL A 39 -0.70 1.37 2.41
C VAL A 39 -0.30 2.57 3.26
N ALA A 40 0.95 2.60 3.71
CA ALA A 40 1.42 3.62 4.66
C ALA A 40 1.59 4.99 4.00
N VAL A 41 2.42 5.05 2.97
CA VAL A 41 2.75 6.27 2.23
C VAL A 41 1.83 6.41 1.03
N ASP A 42 1.30 7.61 0.87
CA ASP A 42 0.39 7.93 -0.22
C ASP A 42 1.05 8.82 -1.27
N ASP A 43 2.07 8.27 -1.93
CA ASP A 43 2.64 8.89 -3.11
C ASP A 43 1.77 8.47 -4.31
N ILE A 44 0.71 9.23 -4.57
CA ILE A 44 0.03 9.14 -5.87
C ILE A 44 1.11 9.47 -6.91
N PRO A 45 1.49 8.55 -7.82
CA PRO A 45 2.36 8.93 -8.92
C PRO A 45 1.63 10.04 -9.68
N ILE A 46 2.17 11.26 -9.63
CA ILE A 46 1.71 12.31 -10.53
C ILE A 46 1.83 11.69 -11.92
N GLY A 47 0.70 11.53 -12.62
CA GLY A 47 0.68 11.03 -13.98
C GLY A 47 1.69 11.79 -14.85
N PRO A 48 2.08 11.25 -16.02
CA PRO A 48 2.97 11.98 -16.92
C PRO A 48 2.47 13.42 -17.05
N PRO A 49 3.34 14.44 -16.93
CA PRO A 49 2.90 15.83 -16.87
C PRO A 49 1.96 16.04 -18.04
N ALA A 50 0.70 16.39 -17.75
CA ALA A 50 -0.23 16.80 -18.78
C ALA A 50 0.54 17.80 -19.65
N SER A 51 0.72 17.47 -20.93
CA SER A 51 1.50 18.29 -21.84
C SER A 51 0.98 19.71 -21.68
N LEU A 52 1.83 20.62 -21.19
CA LEU A 52 1.48 22.02 -20.96
C LEU A 52 0.97 22.56 -22.30
N GLY A 53 -0.35 22.54 -22.45
CA GLY A 53 -1.05 23.20 -23.54
C GLY A 53 -0.70 24.67 -23.41
N VAL A 54 0.07 25.14 -24.39
CA VAL A 54 0.42 26.54 -24.62
C VAL A 54 -0.75 27.44 -24.18
N LEU A 55 -0.49 28.33 -23.22
CA LEU A 55 -1.41 29.35 -22.75
C LEU A 55 -1.93 30.17 -23.94
N ALA A 56 -3.11 29.81 -24.43
CA ALA A 56 -3.88 30.62 -25.37
C ALA A 56 -5.10 31.15 -24.63
N GLY A 57 -5.01 32.41 -24.20
CA GLY A 57 -6.17 33.24 -23.89
C GLY A 57 -6.59 33.25 -22.43
N CYS A 58 -6.12 34.26 -21.71
CA CYS A 58 -6.77 34.75 -20.50
C CYS A 58 -8.17 35.27 -20.87
N ASP A 59 -9.23 34.66 -20.32
CA ASP A 59 -10.44 35.40 -19.99
C ASP A 59 -10.94 34.94 -18.62
N ALA A 60 -10.96 35.87 -17.68
CA ALA A 60 -11.29 35.64 -16.28
C ALA A 60 -12.80 35.76 -16.10
N GLY A 61 -13.50 34.63 -16.09
CA GLY A 61 -14.87 34.50 -15.58
C GLY A 61 -14.86 33.92 -14.16
N PRO A 62 -15.53 34.52 -13.16
CA PRO A 62 -15.66 33.93 -11.85
C PRO A 62 -16.88 32.99 -11.88
N ASP A 63 -16.66 31.70 -12.14
CA ASP A 63 -17.54 30.56 -11.81
C ASP A 63 -17.11 29.30 -12.62
N GLY A 64 -15.89 28.82 -12.39
CA GLY A 64 -15.46 27.50 -12.84
C GLY A 64 -15.50 26.53 -11.65
N PRO A 65 -16.06 25.31 -11.77
CA PRO A 65 -15.93 24.32 -10.70
C PRO A 65 -14.44 24.10 -10.49
N VAL A 66 -14.00 24.26 -9.23
CA VAL A 66 -12.67 23.84 -8.81
C VAL A 66 -12.66 22.33 -9.02
N ASP A 67 -12.07 21.90 -10.13
CA ASP A 67 -12.05 20.50 -10.54
C ASP A 67 -11.25 19.71 -9.50
N ASP A 68 -11.89 18.63 -9.08
CA ASP A 68 -11.49 17.69 -8.05
C ASP A 68 -10.31 16.85 -8.53
N ASP A 69 -9.11 17.43 -8.58
CA ASP A 69 -7.87 16.75 -8.96
C ASP A 69 -7.54 15.53 -8.05
N THR A 70 -8.22 15.39 -6.90
CA THR A 70 -8.10 14.24 -6.01
C THR A 70 -8.93 13.02 -6.43
N ALA A 71 -10.03 13.20 -7.15
CA ALA A 71 -10.89 12.11 -7.58
C ALA A 71 -10.22 11.22 -8.65
N THR A 72 -9.40 11.80 -9.53
CA THR A 72 -8.77 11.06 -10.64
C THR A 72 -7.72 10.05 -10.16
N GLY A 73 -6.89 10.41 -9.17
CA GLY A 73 -5.85 9.54 -8.64
C GLY A 73 -6.40 8.37 -7.79
N GLU A 74 -7.49 8.58 -7.06
CA GLU A 74 -8.13 7.51 -6.29
C GLU A 74 -8.79 6.47 -7.20
N ASP A 75 -9.45 6.91 -8.27
CA ASP A 75 -10.08 6.01 -9.24
C ASP A 75 -9.04 5.22 -10.05
N GLU A 76 -7.92 5.84 -10.43
CA GLU A 76 -6.81 5.13 -11.11
C GLU A 76 -6.17 4.08 -10.20
N PHE A 77 -5.99 4.41 -8.91
CA PHE A 77 -5.48 3.47 -7.92
C PHE A 77 -6.44 2.28 -7.75
N ARG A 78 -7.75 2.54 -7.61
CA ARG A 78 -8.77 1.49 -7.52
C ARG A 78 -8.81 0.62 -8.77
N ALA A 79 -8.71 1.22 -9.96
CA ALA A 79 -8.64 0.47 -11.20
C ALA A 79 -7.39 -0.43 -11.23
N SER A 80 -6.24 0.08 -10.80
CA SER A 80 -5.00 -0.69 -10.72
C SER A 80 -5.11 -1.86 -9.75
N VAL A 81 -5.69 -1.66 -8.55
CA VAL A 81 -5.97 -2.73 -7.59
C VAL A 81 -6.93 -3.76 -8.19
N ALA A 82 -7.98 -3.33 -8.90
CA ALA A 82 -8.93 -4.23 -9.54
C ALA A 82 -8.28 -5.14 -10.59
N THR A 83 -7.23 -4.67 -11.29
CA THR A 83 -6.49 -5.52 -12.25
C THR A 83 -5.76 -6.70 -11.60
N LEU A 84 -5.57 -6.70 -10.27
CA LEU A 84 -4.97 -7.83 -9.55
C LEU A 84 -5.90 -9.05 -9.51
N GLY A 85 -7.21 -8.88 -9.75
CA GLY A 85 -8.16 -9.99 -9.79
C GLY A 85 -8.38 -10.68 -8.44
N LEU A 86 -8.17 -9.97 -7.33
CA LEU A 86 -8.35 -10.48 -5.96
C LEU A 86 -9.68 -9.93 -5.38
N PRO A 87 -10.79 -10.70 -5.40
CA PRO A 87 -12.11 -10.18 -5.02
C PRO A 87 -12.23 -9.88 -3.52
N GLU A 88 -11.47 -10.58 -2.68
CA GLU A 88 -11.48 -10.42 -1.21
C GLU A 88 -10.36 -9.47 -0.72
N LEU A 89 -9.81 -8.64 -1.63
CA LEU A 89 -8.77 -7.66 -1.33
C LEU A 89 -9.38 -6.28 -1.05
N TYR A 90 -9.15 -5.79 0.16
CA TYR A 90 -9.52 -4.47 0.62
C TYR A 90 -8.25 -3.67 0.88
N VAL A 91 -8.13 -2.50 0.24
CA VAL A 91 -6.93 -1.64 0.38
C VAL A 91 -7.30 -0.36 1.10
N HIS A 92 -6.56 -0.09 2.18
CA HIS A 92 -6.72 1.04 3.08
C HIS A 92 -5.50 1.93 2.97
N ARG A 93 -5.68 3.25 2.84
CA ARG A 93 -4.57 4.21 2.72
C ARG A 93 -4.47 5.01 4.01
N LEU A 94 -3.28 5.05 4.61
CA LEU A 94 -3.04 5.83 5.82
C LEU A 94 -2.77 7.31 5.51
N GLY A 95 -2.35 7.62 4.28
CA GLY A 95 -2.17 9.01 3.83
C GLY A 95 -0.91 9.69 4.36
N LEU A 96 0.12 8.93 4.76
CA LEU A 96 1.34 9.52 5.28
C LEU A 96 2.21 10.06 4.15
N ALA A 97 2.91 11.17 4.42
CA ALA A 97 3.87 11.74 3.49
C ALA A 97 5.15 10.88 3.41
N GLY A 98 5.67 10.70 2.20
CA GLY A 98 6.97 10.10 1.96
C GLY A 98 8.13 11.10 2.19
N PRO A 99 9.31 10.64 2.66
CA PRO A 99 9.60 9.31 3.19
C PRO A 99 9.03 9.12 4.61
N LEU A 100 8.69 7.87 4.94
CA LEU A 100 8.07 7.52 6.21
C LEU A 100 8.95 7.90 7.42
N ALA A 101 8.46 8.81 8.25
CA ALA A 101 9.19 9.30 9.42
C ALA A 101 9.10 8.33 10.61
N ALA A 102 10.08 8.37 11.51
CA ALA A 102 10.05 7.56 12.74
C ALA A 102 8.86 7.88 13.66
N SER A 103 8.33 9.11 13.60
CA SER A 103 7.14 9.52 14.34
C SER A 103 5.85 8.85 13.84
N SER A 104 5.86 8.28 12.63
CA SER A 104 4.69 7.63 12.02
C SER A 104 4.41 6.22 12.56
N GLU A 105 5.27 5.68 13.44
CA GLU A 105 5.03 4.37 14.06
C GLU A 105 3.67 4.31 14.77
N GLY A 106 3.27 5.40 15.46
CA GLY A 106 2.00 5.47 16.18
C GLY A 106 0.79 5.36 15.24
N ASP A 107 0.83 6.05 14.10
CA ASP A 107 -0.26 6.04 13.12
C ASP A 107 -0.38 4.65 12.45
N LEU A 108 0.74 3.99 12.18
CA LEU A 108 0.76 2.62 11.66
C LEU A 108 0.18 1.63 12.65
N VAL A 109 0.53 1.74 13.93
CA VAL A 109 -0.04 0.91 14.99
C VAL A 109 -1.54 1.15 15.10
N ALA A 110 -2.00 2.40 15.03
CA ALA A 110 -3.42 2.72 15.08
C ALA A 110 -4.18 2.09 13.89
N GLY A 111 -3.73 2.31 12.67
CA GLY A 111 -4.35 1.75 11.47
C GLY A 111 -4.34 0.21 11.47
N LEU A 112 -3.22 -0.42 11.85
CA LEU A 112 -3.16 -1.87 11.97
C LEU A 112 -4.07 -2.41 13.08
N SER A 113 -4.19 -1.70 14.20
CA SER A 113 -5.08 -2.12 15.31
C SER A 113 -6.55 -2.06 14.89
N GLU A 114 -6.93 -1.06 14.11
CA GLU A 114 -8.27 -0.94 13.53
C GLU A 114 -8.57 -2.11 12.60
N LEU A 115 -7.64 -2.44 11.68
CA LEU A 115 -7.81 -3.55 10.76
C LEU A 115 -7.81 -4.90 11.47
N VAL A 116 -6.89 -5.16 12.39
CA VAL A 116 -6.85 -6.43 13.13
C VAL A 116 -8.13 -6.60 13.95
N GLY A 117 -8.66 -5.52 14.54
CA GLY A 117 -9.82 -5.52 15.41
C GLY A 117 -9.48 -5.92 16.84
N PHE A 118 -10.43 -5.73 17.75
CA PHE A 118 -10.29 -6.16 19.15
C PHE A 118 -10.55 -7.67 19.27
N ASP A 119 -9.63 -8.40 19.89
CA ASP A 119 -9.68 -9.87 20.06
C ASP A 119 -9.87 -10.62 18.72
N PRO A 120 -8.85 -10.60 17.83
CA PRO A 120 -8.98 -11.20 16.51
C PRO A 120 -9.28 -12.70 16.60
N GLU A 121 -10.20 -13.16 15.75
CA GLU A 121 -10.53 -14.58 15.66
C GLU A 121 -9.30 -15.43 15.30
N PRO A 122 -9.28 -16.72 15.66
CA PRO A 122 -8.26 -17.63 15.18
C PRO A 122 -8.20 -17.62 13.64
N GLY A 123 -6.99 -17.66 13.06
CA GLY A 123 -6.80 -17.65 11.61
C GLY A 123 -6.50 -16.29 10.98
N VAL A 124 -6.34 -15.23 11.79
CA VAL A 124 -5.78 -13.94 11.36
C VAL A 124 -4.25 -14.00 11.32
N TYR A 125 -3.66 -13.56 10.21
CA TYR A 125 -2.21 -13.49 10.00
C TYR A 125 -1.80 -12.06 9.63
N LEU A 126 -0.72 -11.58 10.23
CA LEU A 126 -0.12 -10.29 9.89
C LEU A 126 0.97 -10.49 8.84
N LEU A 127 0.93 -9.71 7.76
CA LEU A 127 1.93 -9.71 6.70
C LEU A 127 2.68 -8.38 6.69
N ALA A 128 4.01 -8.44 6.61
CA ALA A 128 4.85 -7.25 6.55
C ALA A 128 6.02 -7.44 5.58
N PRO A 129 6.57 -6.37 5.02
CA PRO A 129 7.73 -6.47 4.14
C PRO A 129 8.93 -7.05 4.91
N ALA A 130 9.75 -7.82 4.20
CA ALA A 130 11.04 -8.26 4.71
C ALA A 130 11.97 -7.04 4.90
N ILE A 131 12.66 -7.03 6.04
CA ILE A 131 13.57 -5.94 6.41
C ILE A 131 14.81 -6.02 5.51
N GLY A 132 15.01 -5.00 4.68
CA GLY A 132 16.24 -4.79 3.92
C GLY A 132 17.27 -4.01 4.75
N SER A 133 18.56 -4.19 4.47
CA SER A 133 19.61 -3.41 5.13
C SER A 133 19.51 -1.93 4.74
N GLY A 134 19.35 -1.04 5.71
CA GLY A 134 19.39 0.41 5.50
C GLY A 134 18.06 1.09 5.16
N ASP A 135 16.97 0.34 5.05
CA ASP A 135 15.64 0.90 4.76
C ASP A 135 14.95 1.40 6.04
N GLN A 136 15.01 2.71 6.26
CA GLN A 136 14.39 3.34 7.44
C GLN A 136 12.86 3.20 7.45
N ALA A 137 12.20 3.29 6.30
CA ALA A 137 10.75 3.16 6.23
C ALA A 137 10.32 1.75 6.65
N ARG A 138 11.02 0.72 6.17
CA ARG A 138 10.77 -0.66 6.60
C ARG A 138 11.08 -0.90 8.07
N LEU A 139 12.05 -0.20 8.65
CA LEU A 139 12.30 -0.29 10.10
C LEU A 139 11.14 0.31 10.92
N VAL A 140 10.50 1.38 10.46
CA VAL A 140 9.32 1.95 11.12
C VAL A 140 8.12 0.99 11.01
N VAL A 141 7.86 0.47 9.81
CA VAL A 141 6.82 -0.55 9.60
C VAL A 141 7.10 -1.79 10.46
N ASP A 142 8.34 -2.25 10.52
CA ASP A 142 8.76 -3.41 11.31
C ASP A 142 8.43 -3.26 12.80
N ARG A 143 8.74 -2.09 13.39
CA ARG A 143 8.41 -1.82 14.79
C ARG A 143 6.91 -1.84 15.05
N ALA A 144 6.13 -1.23 14.14
CA ALA A 144 4.67 -1.22 14.25
C ALA A 144 4.09 -2.65 14.18
N VAL A 145 4.49 -3.46 13.20
CA VAL A 145 3.96 -4.82 13.03
C VAL A 145 4.39 -5.77 14.15
N GLN A 146 5.62 -5.62 14.67
CA GLN A 146 6.07 -6.42 15.82
C GLN A 146 5.25 -6.10 17.06
N ARG A 147 4.94 -4.82 17.31
CA ARG A 147 4.06 -4.42 18.41
C ARG A 147 2.67 -5.03 18.24
N ILE A 148 2.06 -4.95 17.07
CA ILE A 148 0.74 -5.53 16.79
C ILE A 148 0.75 -7.05 16.98
N ALA A 149 1.70 -7.75 16.36
CA ALA A 149 1.83 -9.19 16.51
C ALA A 149 1.98 -9.63 17.97
N GLN A 150 2.76 -8.88 18.77
CA GLN A 150 2.94 -9.16 20.19
C GLN A 150 1.68 -8.87 21.02
N VAL A 151 1.00 -7.75 20.78
CA VAL A 151 -0.18 -7.32 21.55
C VAL A 151 -1.36 -8.24 21.29
N TYR A 152 -1.60 -8.61 20.03
CA TYR A 152 -2.75 -9.42 19.62
C TYR A 152 -2.44 -10.92 19.55
N GLY A 153 -1.18 -11.33 19.73
CA GLY A 153 -0.78 -12.75 19.68
C GLY A 153 -0.95 -13.40 18.30
N ILE A 154 -0.96 -12.60 17.23
CA ILE A 154 -1.18 -13.08 15.85
C ILE A 154 0.14 -13.43 15.16
N PRO A 155 0.17 -14.50 14.34
CA PRO A 155 1.38 -14.87 13.60
C PRO A 155 1.78 -13.79 12.58
N LEU A 156 3.07 -13.43 12.58
CA LEU A 156 3.67 -12.49 11.63
C LEU A 156 4.45 -13.24 10.56
N MET A 157 4.10 -13.03 9.29
CA MET A 157 4.84 -13.54 8.14
C MET A 157 5.46 -12.39 7.35
N ARG A 158 6.57 -12.68 6.67
CA ARG A 158 7.30 -11.69 5.87
C ARG A 158 7.22 -12.03 4.40
N TYR A 159 6.89 -11.03 3.60
CA TYR A 159 6.93 -11.13 2.14
C TYR A 159 8.18 -10.43 1.59
N ARG A 160 8.65 -10.88 0.44
CA ARG A 160 9.81 -10.30 -0.23
C ARG A 160 9.39 -9.11 -1.06
N CYS A 161 10.06 -7.99 -0.86
CA CYS A 161 9.96 -6.87 -1.78
C CYS A 161 11.08 -7.01 -2.81
N HIS A 162 10.71 -6.98 -4.09
CA HIS A 162 11.69 -6.98 -5.17
C HIS A 162 12.32 -5.60 -5.30
N GLU A 163 13.65 -5.52 -5.20
CA GLU A 163 14.37 -4.28 -5.50
C GLU A 163 14.21 -3.93 -6.98
N LEU A 164 13.99 -2.64 -7.27
CA LEU A 164 14.01 -2.10 -8.63
C LEU A 164 15.38 -2.36 -9.25
N THR A 165 15.51 -3.41 -10.05
CA THR A 165 16.66 -3.54 -10.95
C THR A 165 16.40 -2.58 -12.11
N VAL A 166 17.04 -1.41 -12.11
CA VAL A 166 17.05 -0.53 -13.28
C VAL A 166 17.81 -1.29 -14.37
N VAL A 167 17.10 -1.76 -15.38
CA VAL A 167 17.74 -2.30 -16.59
C VAL A 167 18.32 -1.09 -17.31
N ALA A 168 19.63 -0.86 -17.18
CA ALA A 168 20.31 0.11 -18.03
C ALA A 168 20.09 -0.35 -19.48
N GLU A 169 19.39 0.46 -20.28
CA GLU A 169 19.26 0.19 -21.71
C GLU A 169 20.67 0.03 -22.29
N PRO A 170 20.95 -1.04 -23.06
CA PRO A 170 22.23 -1.18 -23.73
C PRO A 170 22.37 -0.01 -24.70
N LEU A 171 23.44 0.77 -24.55
CA LEU A 171 23.86 1.77 -25.53
C LEU A 171 24.05 1.03 -26.87
N VAL A 172 23.13 1.21 -27.81
CA VAL A 172 23.27 0.67 -29.16
C VAL A 172 24.40 1.46 -29.84
N PRO A 173 25.46 0.79 -30.32
CA PRO A 173 26.62 1.44 -30.93
C PRO A 173 26.33 2.08 -32.29
#